data_AF-A0A098B349-F1
#
_entry.id   AF-A0A098B349-F1
#
_cell.length_a   1.000
_cell.length_b   1.000
_cell.length_c   1.000
_cell.angle_alpha   90.00
_cell.angle_beta   90.00
_cell.angle_gamma   90.00
#
_symmetry.space_group_name_H-M   'P 1'
#
loop_
_entity.id
_entity.type
_entity.pdbx_description
1 polymer ?
#
loop_
_entity_poly.entity_id
_entity_poly.type
_entity_poly.pdbx_seq_one_letter_code
_entity_poly.pdbx_strand_id
1 'polypeptide(L)'
;MPGKSSLERTLLTEQLDHYRLQRHDFFNHWQVIKGYLQLGKADRALLYMQEGISGLEAEQDIGQIPQEIVGAILLGLVVELRKEGLWVEVQLDSALKKERFWQEFWQEEYGEVLYGYTKECVKAIFKRYKGLEEPVVEIKLGTGEALCSLSLLDDDKVVWKQSCCYKDSEQQFIAQ
;
A
#
# COMPACT_ATOMS: atom_id res chain seq x y z
N MET A 1 -10.35 -22.42 19.49
CA MET A 1 -10.08 -21.40 18.45
C MET A 1 -9.75 -22.17 17.18
N PRO A 2 -10.60 -22.15 16.15
CA PRO A 2 -10.24 -22.74 14.86
C PRO A 2 -8.93 -22.11 14.38
N GLY A 3 -8.01 -22.93 13.89
CA GLY A 3 -6.66 -22.50 13.57
C GLY A 3 -6.68 -21.48 12.43
N LYS A 4 -6.11 -20.30 12.67
CA LYS A 4 -5.88 -19.28 11.64
C LYS A 4 -5.27 -19.90 10.38
N SER A 5 -5.74 -19.47 9.21
CA SER A 5 -5.24 -19.92 7.91
C SER A 5 -3.75 -19.61 7.74
N SER A 6 -3.08 -20.28 6.80
CA SER A 6 -1.64 -20.04 6.54
C SER A 6 -1.37 -18.57 6.19
N LEU A 7 -2.25 -17.94 5.41
CA LEU A 7 -2.15 -16.54 5.03
C LEU A 7 -2.31 -15.61 6.23
N GLU A 8 -3.33 -15.79 7.08
CA GLU A 8 -3.53 -14.94 8.25
C GLU A 8 -2.34 -14.96 9.21
N ARG A 9 -1.69 -16.12 9.38
CA ARG A 9 -0.46 -16.22 10.18
C ARG A 9 0.72 -15.50 9.54
N THR A 10 0.82 -15.57 8.22
CA THR A 10 1.84 -14.88 7.43
C THR A 10 1.65 -13.37 7.57
N LEU A 11 0.44 -12.88 7.29
CA LEU A 11 0.08 -11.47 7.41
C LEU A 11 0.28 -10.97 8.85
N LEU A 12 -0.13 -11.72 9.86
CA LEU A 12 0.11 -11.34 11.26
C LEU A 12 1.62 -11.17 11.56
N THR A 13 2.45 -12.06 11.05
CA THR A 13 3.90 -11.99 11.23
C THR A 13 4.47 -10.76 10.53
N GLU A 14 4.08 -10.52 9.28
CA GLU A 14 4.47 -9.33 8.52
C GLU A 14 4.03 -8.05 9.24
N GLN A 15 2.79 -7.97 9.73
CA GLN A 15 2.27 -6.81 10.46
C GLN A 15 3.04 -6.53 11.75
N LEU A 16 3.47 -7.57 12.49
CA LEU A 16 4.32 -7.39 13.66
C LEU A 16 5.71 -6.83 13.29
N ASP A 17 6.26 -7.23 12.16
CA ASP A 17 7.52 -6.69 11.64
C ASP A 17 7.36 -5.25 11.16
N HIS A 18 6.28 -4.94 10.45
CA HIS A 18 5.93 -3.57 10.04
C HIS A 18 5.75 -2.66 11.25
N TYR A 19 5.07 -3.12 12.30
CA TYR A 19 4.91 -2.35 13.53
C TYR A 19 6.24 -2.04 14.22
N ARG A 20 7.18 -3.00 14.24
CA ARG A 20 8.53 -2.76 14.81
C ARG A 20 9.28 -1.67 14.05
N LEU A 21 9.17 -1.68 12.72
CA LEU A 21 9.76 -0.68 11.85
C LEU A 21 9.12 0.69 12.05
N GLN A 22 7.80 0.79 11.95
CA GLN A 22 7.05 2.03 12.17
C GLN A 22 7.36 2.65 13.54
N ARG A 23 7.47 1.83 14.58
CA ARG A 23 7.86 2.32 15.92
C ARG A 23 9.27 2.93 15.91
N HIS A 24 10.23 2.27 15.26
CA HIS A 24 11.59 2.80 15.12
C HIS A 24 11.57 4.15 14.38
N ASP A 25 10.88 4.22 13.25
CA ASP A 25 10.84 5.41 12.41
C ASP A 25 10.09 6.56 13.11
N PHE A 26 9.01 6.26 13.82
CA PHE A 26 8.31 7.22 14.68
C PHE A 26 9.23 7.87 15.70
N PHE A 27 10.05 7.06 16.41
CA PHE A 27 11.03 7.60 17.35
C PHE A 27 12.08 8.48 16.65
N ASN A 28 12.54 8.09 15.47
CA ASN A 28 13.50 8.87 14.70
C ASN A 28 12.91 10.22 14.26
N HIS A 29 11.66 10.24 13.78
CA HIS A 29 10.97 11.49 13.44
C HIS A 29 10.91 12.44 14.64
N TRP A 30 10.56 11.93 15.83
CA TRP A 30 10.56 12.73 17.06
C TRP A 30 11.94 13.26 17.43
N GLN A 31 13.00 12.46 17.25
CA GLN A 31 14.37 12.89 17.50
C GLN A 31 14.79 14.02 16.56
N VAL A 32 14.45 13.92 15.27
CA VAL A 32 14.75 14.96 14.26
C VAL A 32 14.00 16.26 14.58
N ILE A 33 12.70 16.17 14.85
CA ILE A 33 11.87 17.33 15.23
C ILE A 33 12.44 17.99 16.48
N LYS A 34 12.72 17.21 17.52
CA LYS A 34 13.34 17.70 18.76
C LYS A 34 14.69 18.38 18.48
N GLY A 35 15.53 17.80 17.64
CA GLY A 35 16.83 18.37 17.26
C GLY A 35 16.69 19.73 16.57
N TYR A 36 15.76 19.87 15.62
CA TYR A 36 15.48 21.17 14.99
C TYR A 36 15.01 22.22 15.98
N LEU A 37 14.09 21.86 16.89
CA LEU A 37 13.59 22.76 17.91
C LEU A 37 14.70 23.21 18.88
N GLN A 38 15.58 22.30 19.32
CA GLN A 38 16.71 22.63 20.20
C GLN A 38 17.72 23.59 19.56
N LEU A 39 17.83 23.58 18.23
CA LEU A 39 18.68 24.50 17.46
C LEU A 39 17.98 25.83 17.11
N GLY A 40 16.76 26.06 17.60
CA GLY A 40 15.96 27.24 17.26
C GLY A 40 15.44 27.26 15.81
N LYS A 41 15.42 26.10 15.13
CA LYS A 41 15.01 25.97 13.72
C LYS A 41 13.56 25.50 13.60
N ALA A 42 12.62 26.27 14.16
CA ALA A 42 11.21 25.91 14.19
C ALA A 42 10.60 25.69 12.78
N ASP A 43 10.95 26.53 11.81
CA ASP A 43 10.44 26.41 10.43
C ASP A 43 10.84 25.08 9.78
N ARG A 44 12.06 24.59 10.06
CA ARG A 44 12.52 23.28 9.54
C ARG A 44 11.81 22.13 10.24
N ALA A 45 11.53 22.25 11.53
CA ALA A 45 10.73 21.26 12.23
C ALA A 45 9.32 21.17 11.64
N LEU A 46 8.71 22.33 11.34
CA LEU A 46 7.39 22.39 10.71
C LEU A 46 7.37 21.77 9.32
N LEU A 47 8.34 22.12 8.47
CA LEU A 47 8.47 21.55 7.12
C LEU A 47 8.62 20.03 7.18
N TYR A 48 9.52 19.54 8.04
CA TYR A 48 9.73 18.10 8.23
C TYR A 48 8.47 17.36 8.70
N MET A 49 7.67 17.97 9.58
CA MET A 49 6.38 17.40 10.00
C MET A 49 5.36 17.35 8.85
N GLN A 50 5.31 18.38 8.01
CA GLN A 50 4.40 18.42 6.86
C GLN A 50 4.76 17.33 5.82
N GLU A 51 6.05 17.15 5.53
CA GLU A 51 6.55 16.07 4.67
C GLU A 51 6.18 14.69 5.25
N GLY A 52 6.40 14.51 6.56
CA GLY A 52 6.04 13.27 7.25
C GLY A 52 4.54 12.95 7.21
N ILE A 53 3.67 13.95 7.37
CA ILE A 53 2.21 13.78 7.31
C ILE A 53 1.77 13.39 5.91
N SER A 54 2.26 14.09 4.88
CA SER A 54 1.96 13.77 3.47
C SER A 54 2.37 12.33 3.16
N GLY A 55 3.51 11.92 3.74
CA GLY A 55 4.00 10.55 3.70
C GLY A 55 3.12 9.53 4.42
N LEU A 56 1.98 9.85 5.03
CA LEU A 56 1.10 8.87 5.70
C LEU A 56 -0.28 8.69 5.03
N GLU A 57 -0.58 9.45 3.98
CA GLU A 57 -1.91 9.48 3.35
C GLU A 57 -2.34 8.10 2.80
N ALA A 58 -1.44 7.38 2.13
CA ALA A 58 -1.71 6.03 1.64
C ALA A 58 -2.10 5.05 2.77
N GLU A 59 -1.41 5.13 3.91
CA GLU A 59 -1.71 4.29 5.09
C GLU A 59 -3.05 4.68 5.71
N GLN A 60 -3.37 5.98 5.75
CA GLN A 60 -4.67 6.48 6.21
C GLN A 60 -5.83 6.01 5.32
N ASP A 61 -5.65 5.97 4.00
CA ASP A 61 -6.69 5.47 3.10
C ASP A 61 -6.88 3.96 3.23
N ILE A 62 -5.80 3.19 3.28
CA ILE A 62 -5.88 1.74 3.51
C ILE A 62 -6.54 1.43 4.85
N GLY A 63 -6.26 2.22 5.90
CA GLY A 63 -6.86 2.08 7.22
C GLY A 63 -8.38 2.27 7.26
N GLN A 64 -9.00 2.79 6.19
CA GLN A 64 -10.45 2.93 6.06
C GLN A 64 -11.12 1.66 5.50
N ILE A 65 -10.36 0.64 5.09
CA ILE A 65 -10.87 -0.62 4.59
C ILE A 65 -11.19 -1.54 5.78
N PRO A 66 -12.47 -1.89 6.02
CA PRO A 66 -12.85 -2.69 7.19
C PRO A 66 -12.49 -4.19 7.06
N GLN A 67 -12.20 -4.67 5.86
CA GLN A 67 -11.76 -6.06 5.65
C GLN A 67 -10.27 -6.18 6.04
N GLU A 68 -10.00 -6.94 7.12
CA GLU A 68 -8.68 -7.02 7.76
C GLU A 68 -7.58 -7.69 6.92
N ILE A 69 -7.89 -8.70 6.12
CA ILE A 69 -6.95 -9.38 5.22
C ILE A 69 -6.52 -8.44 4.09
N VAL A 70 -7.47 -7.75 3.47
CA VAL A 70 -7.21 -6.76 2.42
C VAL A 70 -6.40 -5.59 2.97
N GLY A 71 -6.81 -5.04 4.11
CA GLY A 71 -6.07 -3.98 4.79
C GLY A 71 -4.63 -4.40 5.11
N ALA A 72 -4.43 -5.61 5.66
CA ALA A 72 -3.11 -6.12 5.98
C ALA A 72 -2.22 -6.33 4.75
N ILE A 73 -2.77 -6.88 3.66
CA ILE A 73 -2.05 -7.09 2.41
C ILE A 73 -1.61 -5.74 1.81
N LEU A 74 -2.52 -4.78 1.71
CA LEU A 74 -2.25 -3.48 1.11
C LEU A 74 -1.29 -2.64 1.96
N LEU A 75 -1.43 -2.69 3.29
CA LEU A 75 -0.49 -2.01 4.18
C LEU A 75 0.92 -2.62 4.05
N GLY A 76 1.02 -3.95 3.97
CA GLY A 76 2.29 -4.63 3.72
C GLY A 76 2.93 -4.22 2.39
N LEU A 77 2.13 -4.12 1.32
CA LEU A 77 2.55 -3.61 0.02
C LEU A 77 3.10 -2.18 0.10
N VAL A 78 2.38 -1.25 0.74
CA VAL A 78 2.82 0.14 0.89
C VAL A 78 4.14 0.22 1.66
N VAL A 79 4.26 -0.52 2.77
CA VAL A 79 5.50 -0.54 3.56
C VAL A 79 6.66 -1.14 2.77
N GLU A 80 6.42 -2.20 1.99
CA GLU A 80 7.45 -2.84 1.16
C GLU A 80 7.97 -1.89 0.08
N LEU A 81 7.09 -1.15 -0.61
CA LEU A 81 7.50 -0.15 -1.60
C LEU A 81 8.26 1.03 -0.97
N ARG A 82 7.78 1.54 0.17
CA ARG A 82 8.40 2.69 0.85
C ARG A 82 9.78 2.38 1.43
N LYS A 83 10.05 1.12 1.81
CA LYS A 83 11.40 0.69 2.21
C LYS A 83 12.45 0.92 1.12
N GLU A 84 12.04 0.89 -0.14
CA GLU A 84 12.89 1.21 -1.30
C GLU A 84 12.85 2.69 -1.70
N GLY A 85 12.22 3.54 -0.88
CA GLY A 85 12.13 4.99 -1.11
C GLY A 85 11.09 5.41 -2.15
N LEU A 86 10.17 4.52 -2.54
CA LEU A 86 9.12 4.84 -3.50
C LEU A 86 7.96 5.59 -2.83
N TRP A 87 7.53 6.68 -3.46
CA TRP A 87 6.28 7.34 -3.09
C TRP A 87 5.09 6.47 -3.53
N VAL A 88 4.06 6.42 -2.69
CA VAL A 88 2.87 5.60 -2.95
C VAL A 88 1.62 6.44 -2.74
N GLU A 89 0.77 6.46 -3.74
CA GLU A 89 -0.53 7.11 -3.73
C GLU A 89 -1.64 6.06 -3.78
N VAL A 90 -2.69 6.27 -3.00
CA VAL A 90 -3.84 5.36 -2.93
C VAL A 90 -5.09 6.10 -3.37
N GLN A 91 -5.83 5.53 -4.30
CA GLN A 91 -7.17 5.98 -4.67
C GLN A 91 -8.16 4.92 -4.23
N LEU A 92 -8.95 5.23 -3.21
CA LEU A 92 -9.91 4.30 -2.60
C LEU A 92 -11.35 4.70 -2.89
N ASP A 93 -12.07 3.85 -3.62
CA ASP A 93 -13.51 4.02 -3.83
C ASP A 93 -14.27 4.04 -2.48
N SER A 94 -15.19 5.00 -2.35
CA SER A 94 -16.07 5.16 -1.18
C SER A 94 -16.87 3.91 -0.81
N ALA A 95 -17.19 3.04 -1.78
CA ALA A 95 -17.90 1.78 -1.52
C ALA A 95 -17.05 0.82 -0.69
N LEU A 96 -15.73 0.78 -0.94
CA LEU A 96 -14.78 -0.10 -0.24
C LEU A 96 -14.53 0.32 1.21
N LYS A 97 -14.98 1.51 1.62
CA LYS A 97 -14.95 1.97 3.01
C LYS A 97 -16.11 1.42 3.85
N LYS A 98 -17.10 0.78 3.22
CA LYS A 98 -18.34 0.32 3.87
C LYS A 98 -18.25 -1.16 4.19
N GLU A 99 -18.48 -1.53 5.45
CA GLU A 99 -18.48 -2.93 5.90
C GLU A 99 -19.43 -3.80 5.09
N ARG A 100 -20.62 -3.28 4.76
CA ARG A 100 -21.63 -3.97 3.96
C ARG A 100 -21.10 -4.45 2.60
N PHE A 101 -20.25 -3.67 1.93
CA PHE A 101 -19.66 -4.08 0.66
C PHE A 101 -18.90 -5.40 0.84
N TRP A 102 -18.03 -5.46 1.85
CA TRP A 102 -17.20 -6.64 2.11
C TRP A 102 -18.01 -7.84 2.58
N GLN A 103 -19.09 -7.63 3.34
CA GLN A 103 -19.99 -8.73 3.73
C GLN A 103 -20.66 -9.39 2.51
N GLU A 104 -20.99 -8.61 1.48
CA GLU A 104 -21.63 -9.11 0.26
C GLU A 104 -20.62 -9.64 -0.77
N PHE A 105 -19.42 -9.05 -0.82
CA PHE A 105 -18.43 -9.29 -1.87
C PHE A 105 -17.32 -10.29 -1.47
N TRP A 106 -16.88 -10.28 -0.20
CA TRP A 106 -15.64 -10.96 0.21
C TRP A 106 -15.77 -12.48 0.25
N GLN A 107 -14.74 -13.16 -0.26
CA GLN A 107 -14.53 -14.60 -0.13
C GLN A 107 -13.09 -14.85 0.36
N GLU A 108 -12.88 -15.86 1.21
CA GLU A 108 -11.56 -16.12 1.82
C GLU A 108 -10.47 -16.36 0.75
N GLU A 109 -10.81 -17.01 -0.35
CA GLU A 109 -9.90 -17.32 -1.45
C GLU A 109 -9.38 -16.08 -2.19
N TYR A 110 -10.08 -14.94 -2.08
CA TYR A 110 -9.64 -13.69 -2.68
C TYR A 110 -8.40 -13.13 -1.96
N GLY A 111 -8.21 -13.46 -0.69
CA GLY A 111 -7.03 -13.08 0.07
C GLY A 111 -5.73 -13.62 -0.52
N GLU A 112 -5.70 -14.91 -0.85
CA GLU A 112 -4.52 -15.56 -1.44
C GLU A 112 -4.21 -15.01 -2.83
N VAL A 113 -5.25 -14.76 -3.65
CA VAL A 113 -5.11 -14.17 -4.98
C VAL A 113 -4.54 -12.75 -4.89
N LEU A 114 -5.11 -11.90 -4.05
CA LEU A 114 -4.66 -10.53 -3.86
C LEU A 114 -3.23 -10.49 -3.30
N TYR A 115 -2.94 -11.33 -2.30
CA TYR A 115 -1.59 -11.43 -1.73
C TYR A 115 -0.56 -11.82 -2.77
N GLY A 116 -0.80 -12.89 -3.54
CA GLY A 116 0.07 -13.30 -4.65
C GLY A 116 0.27 -12.19 -5.67
N TYR A 117 -0.81 -11.54 -6.11
CA TYR A 117 -0.78 -10.41 -7.03
C TYR A 117 0.11 -9.26 -6.52
N THR A 118 -0.02 -8.85 -5.25
CA THR A 118 0.82 -7.76 -4.70
C THR A 118 2.30 -8.13 -4.70
N LYS A 119 2.66 -9.37 -4.37
CA LYS A 119 4.05 -9.84 -4.39
C LYS A 119 4.63 -9.90 -5.81
N GLU A 120 3.82 -10.22 -6.81
CA GLU A 120 4.23 -10.15 -8.22
C GLU A 120 4.45 -8.70 -8.68
N CYS A 121 3.55 -7.80 -8.29
CA CYS A 121 3.65 -6.38 -8.62
C CYS A 121 4.92 -5.75 -8.03
N VAL A 122 5.23 -6.01 -6.75
CA VAL A 122 6.47 -5.52 -6.11
C VAL A 122 7.71 -5.99 -6.90
N LYS A 123 7.77 -7.28 -7.24
CA LYS A 123 8.89 -7.82 -8.05
C LYS A 123 8.98 -7.14 -9.42
N ALA A 124 7.86 -6.81 -10.04
CA ALA A 124 7.82 -6.15 -11.33
C ALA A 124 8.28 -4.68 -11.24
N ILE A 125 7.85 -3.97 -10.20
CA ILE A 125 8.20 -2.57 -9.92
C ILE A 125 9.69 -2.46 -9.59
N PHE A 126 10.22 -3.30 -8.71
CA PHE A 126 11.63 -3.26 -8.29
C PHE A 126 12.62 -3.51 -9.44
N LYS A 127 12.18 -4.20 -10.50
CA LYS A 127 12.97 -4.37 -11.73
C LYS A 127 12.99 -3.12 -12.63
N ARG A 128 12.05 -2.19 -12.45
CA ARG A 128 11.77 -1.10 -13.39
C ARG A 128 12.04 0.28 -12.82
N TYR A 129 11.88 0.48 -11.52
CA TYR A 129 11.96 1.83 -10.93
C TYR A 129 13.37 2.43 -10.92
N LYS A 130 14.42 1.61 -11.04
CA LYS A 130 15.80 2.09 -11.01
C LYS A 130 16.11 2.91 -12.26
N GLY A 131 16.50 4.17 -12.05
CA GLY A 131 16.83 5.11 -13.13
C GLY A 131 15.65 5.95 -13.62
N LEU A 132 14.47 5.80 -13.00
CA LEU A 132 13.38 6.76 -13.14
C LEU A 132 13.73 8.05 -12.37
N GLU A 133 13.25 9.19 -12.85
CA GLU A 133 13.55 10.50 -12.26
C GLU A 133 12.71 10.75 -11.01
N GLU A 134 11.40 10.57 -11.12
CA GLU A 134 10.42 10.81 -10.04
C GLU A 134 9.40 9.66 -9.96
N PRO A 135 9.82 8.46 -9.50
CA PRO A 135 8.96 7.30 -9.52
C PRO A 135 7.86 7.36 -8.45
N VAL A 136 6.61 7.21 -8.89
CA VAL A 136 5.43 7.11 -8.03
C VAL A 136 4.68 5.82 -8.30
N VAL A 137 4.27 5.11 -7.25
CA VAL A 137 3.38 3.96 -7.36
C VAL A 137 1.96 4.37 -7.02
N GLU A 138 1.05 4.24 -7.98
CA GLU A 138 -0.37 4.50 -7.78
C GLU A 138 -1.12 3.17 -7.57
N ILE A 139 -1.85 3.07 -6.46
CA ILE A 139 -2.73 1.95 -6.13
C ILE A 139 -4.17 2.45 -6.25
N LYS A 140 -4.90 1.98 -7.25
CA LYS A 140 -6.35 2.25 -7.38
C LYS A 140 -7.14 1.05 -6.91
N LEU A 141 -8.05 1.27 -5.97
CA LEU A 141 -8.96 0.28 -5.40
C LEU A 141 -10.39 0.69 -5.75
N GLY A 142 -11.12 -0.21 -6.42
CA GLY A 142 -12.47 0.10 -6.89
C GLY A 142 -13.37 -1.11 -7.02
N THR A 143 -14.64 -0.85 -7.36
CA THR A 143 -15.66 -1.89 -7.60
C THR A 143 -15.92 -2.13 -9.09
N GLY A 144 -15.03 -1.63 -9.97
CA GLY A 144 -15.12 -1.72 -11.42
C GLY A 144 -14.70 -3.10 -11.94
N GLU A 145 -13.97 -3.16 -13.06
CA GLU A 145 -13.49 -4.41 -13.69
C GLU A 145 -12.39 -5.13 -12.86
N ALA A 146 -11.69 -4.40 -11.99
CA ALA A 146 -10.66 -4.93 -11.12
C ALA A 146 -10.82 -4.36 -9.70
N LEU A 147 -10.57 -5.19 -8.69
CA LEU A 147 -10.58 -4.76 -7.28
C LEU A 147 -9.40 -3.83 -6.99
N CYS A 148 -8.23 -4.16 -7.55
CA CYS A 148 -6.98 -3.47 -7.32
C CYS A 148 -6.21 -3.33 -8.63
N SER A 149 -5.68 -2.13 -8.90
CA SER A 149 -4.73 -1.91 -9.98
C SER A 149 -3.54 -1.10 -9.49
N LEU A 150 -2.34 -1.55 -9.83
CA LEU A 150 -1.08 -0.90 -9.53
C LEU A 150 -0.49 -0.32 -10.80
N SER A 151 -0.04 0.92 -10.73
CA SER A 151 0.70 1.58 -11.81
C SER A 151 2.00 2.15 -11.25
N LEU A 152 3.10 2.03 -11.99
CA LEU A 152 4.34 2.75 -11.76
C LEU A 152 4.39 3.90 -12.76
N LEU A 153 4.51 5.12 -12.24
CA LEU A 153 4.61 6.34 -13.00
C LEU A 153 6.01 6.95 -12.86
N ASP A 154 6.42 7.70 -13.86
CA ASP A 154 7.60 8.58 -13.84
C ASP A 154 7.20 9.88 -14.56
N ASP A 155 7.27 11.02 -13.86
CA ASP A 155 6.82 12.33 -14.37
C ASP A 155 5.41 12.25 -15.01
N ASP A 156 4.45 11.75 -14.23
CA ASP A 156 3.04 11.49 -14.59
C ASP A 156 2.79 10.50 -15.75
N LYS A 157 3.84 9.90 -16.32
CA LYS A 157 3.72 8.91 -17.40
C LYS A 157 3.70 7.50 -16.84
N VAL A 158 2.70 6.71 -17.23
CA VAL A 158 2.61 5.31 -16.84
C VAL A 158 3.71 4.50 -17.52
N VAL A 159 4.68 4.04 -16.73
CA VAL A 159 5.78 3.17 -17.16
C VAL A 159 5.37 1.70 -17.12
N TRP A 160 4.51 1.34 -16.18
CA TRP A 160 4.03 -0.03 -16.01
C TRP A 160 2.70 -0.04 -15.28
N LYS A 161 1.84 -1.00 -15.59
CA LYS A 161 0.56 -1.22 -14.91
C LYS A 161 0.19 -2.69 -14.89
N GLN A 162 -0.46 -3.12 -13.81
CA GLN A 162 -1.09 -4.44 -13.70
C GLN A 162 -2.36 -4.33 -12.86
N SER A 163 -3.37 -5.15 -13.17
CA SER A 163 -4.63 -5.18 -12.42
C SER A 163 -4.94 -6.59 -11.91
N CYS A 164 -5.55 -6.66 -10.72
CA CYS A 164 -6.09 -7.88 -10.13
C CYS A 164 -7.59 -7.94 -10.38
N CYS A 165 -8.00 -8.82 -11.31
CA CYS A 165 -9.40 -9.03 -11.66
C CYS A 165 -10.09 -10.02 -10.70
N TYR A 166 -11.42 -9.97 -10.69
CA TYR A 166 -12.26 -10.96 -10.03
C TYR A 166 -12.13 -12.31 -10.73
N LYS A 167 -12.30 -13.40 -9.99
CA LYS A 167 -12.10 -14.77 -10.49
C LYS A 167 -13.10 -15.24 -11.58
N ASP A 168 -14.05 -14.39 -12.01
CA ASP A 168 -15.12 -14.74 -12.97
C ASP A 168 -15.19 -13.83 -14.22
N SER A 169 -14.06 -13.36 -14.73
CA SER A 169 -13.99 -12.94 -16.14
C SER A 169 -13.09 -13.93 -16.88
N GLU A 170 -13.68 -14.73 -17.76
CA GLU A 170 -12.96 -15.52 -18.76
C GLU A 170 -11.76 -14.72 -19.27
N GLN A 171 -10.60 -15.37 -19.30
CA GLN A 171 -9.37 -14.84 -19.89
C GLN A 171 -9.65 -14.31 -21.30
N GLN A 172 -9.82 -13.00 -21.45
CA GLN A 172 -9.59 -12.33 -22.72
C GLN A 172 -8.21 -11.68 -22.67
N PHE A 173 -7.22 -12.47 -23.09
CA PHE A 173 -5.99 -11.93 -23.64
C PHE A 173 -6.36 -11.03 -24.83
N ILE A 174 -6.38 -9.72 -24.65
CA ILE A 174 -6.25 -8.80 -25.77
C ILE A 174 -4.76 -8.57 -25.94
N ALA A 175 -4.15 -9.38 -26.80
CA ALA A 175 -2.93 -8.99 -27.47
C ALA A 175 -3.29 -7.91 -28.50
N GLN A 176 -2.82 -6.68 -28.29
CA GLN A 176 -2.43 -5.74 -29.34
C GLN A 176 -1.19 -4.97 -28.90
#